data_AF-A0A8T9SBD7-F1
#
_entry.id   AF-A0A8T9SBD7-F1
#
_cell.length_a   1.000
_cell.length_b   1.000
_cell.length_c   1.000
_cell.angle_alpha   90.00
_cell.angle_beta   90.00
_cell.angle_gamma   90.00
#
_symmetry.space_group_name_H-M   'P 1'
#
loop_
_entity.id
_entity.type
_entity.pdbx_description
1 polymer ?
#
loop_
_entity_poly.entity_id
_entity_poly.type
_entity_poly.pdbx_seq_one_letter_code
_entity_poly.pdbx_strand_id
1 'polypeptide(L)'
;MKKLLSLLLLSWLALGASHGQAISPYLAGQNAWLPTALGTTNYGGLLDKLWPVVKQSKVKMIRIGGNGANTNLITNAQYIALIDSIRRIGAEPMVQVSEGRGRFTAAQAAQVVQHVNVTMGRNVKYWIIGNEPDLSAQPNVVSIAGVETYLKTFASAMKAVDPSILIVGPENAGYNAYYPALVGAPTT
;
A
#
# COMPACT_ATOMS: atom_id res chain seq x y z
N MET A 1 32.39 43.54 -26.51
CA MET A 1 32.82 42.47 -25.57
C MET A 1 31.97 42.39 -24.31
N LYS A 2 31.81 43.46 -23.52
CA LYS A 2 31.01 43.43 -22.27
C LYS A 2 29.53 43.00 -22.46
N LYS A 3 28.85 43.45 -23.52
CA LYS A 3 27.47 43.04 -23.84
C LYS A 3 27.32 41.57 -24.24
N LEU A 4 28.35 40.96 -24.83
CA LEU A 4 28.35 39.54 -25.24
C LEU A 4 28.53 38.62 -24.03
N LEU A 5 29.35 39.04 -23.05
CA LEU A 5 29.56 38.33 -21.80
C LEU A 5 28.30 38.31 -20.92
N SER A 6 27.51 39.40 -20.92
CA SER A 6 26.24 39.47 -20.20
C SER A 6 25.17 38.52 -20.77
N LEU A 7 25.11 38.35 -22.09
CA LEU A 7 24.20 37.40 -22.74
C LEU A 7 24.57 35.93 -22.49
N LEU A 8 25.87 35.62 -22.38
CA LEU A 8 26.38 34.29 -22.02
C LEU A 8 26.17 33.93 -20.53
N LEU A 9 26.20 34.92 -19.64
CA LEU A 9 25.89 34.71 -18.21
C LEU A 9 24.39 34.49 -17.94
N LEU A 10 23.51 35.15 -18.70
CA LEU A 10 22.06 34.91 -18.61
C LEU A 10 21.64 33.56 -19.20
N SER A 11 22.33 33.04 -20.21
CA SER A 11 22.03 31.71 -20.76
C SER A 11 22.45 30.56 -19.82
N TRP A 12 23.52 30.75 -19.04
CA TRP A 12 23.95 29.78 -18.01
C TRP A 12 22.99 29.71 -16.81
N LEU A 13 22.38 30.82 -16.41
CA LEU A 13 21.34 30.83 -15.37
C LEU A 13 20.04 30.14 -15.81
N ALA A 14 19.75 30.11 -17.11
CA ALA A 14 18.59 29.39 -17.65
C ALA A 14 18.83 27.87 -17.83
N LEU A 15 20.09 27.43 -17.94
CA LEU A 15 20.47 26.03 -18.08
C LEU A 15 20.61 25.29 -16.73
N GLY A 16 20.64 26.03 -15.61
CA GLY A 16 20.79 25.52 -14.27
C GLY A 16 19.48 25.29 -13.50
N ALA A 17 18.32 25.33 -14.16
CA ALA A 17 17.08 24.87 -13.56
C ALA A 17 17.19 23.35 -13.38
N SER A 18 17.70 22.93 -12.21
CA SER A 18 17.60 21.55 -11.76
C SER A 18 16.13 21.17 -11.85
N HIS A 19 15.81 20.27 -12.78
CA HIS A 19 14.45 19.79 -12.94
C HIS A 19 14.18 18.90 -11.72
N GLY A 20 13.68 19.50 -10.65
CA GLY A 20 13.22 18.76 -9.48
C GLY A 20 12.24 17.69 -9.93
N GLN A 21 12.36 16.48 -9.37
CA GLN A 21 11.46 15.39 -9.70
C GLN A 21 10.02 15.83 -9.41
N ALA A 22 9.12 15.64 -10.38
CA ALA A 22 7.71 15.90 -10.18
C ALA A 22 7.22 15.09 -8.97
N ILE A 23 6.65 15.79 -7.98
CA ILE A 23 6.12 15.15 -6.79
C ILE A 23 4.88 14.35 -7.18
N SER A 24 4.91 13.05 -6.92
CA SER A 24 3.75 12.19 -7.15
C SER A 24 2.55 12.71 -6.35
N PRO A 25 1.35 12.77 -6.94
CA PRO A 25 0.13 13.10 -6.19
C PRO A 25 -0.12 12.11 -5.05
N TYR A 26 0.42 10.89 -5.12
CA TYR A 26 0.29 9.86 -4.08
C TYR A 26 1.26 10.01 -2.92
N LEU A 27 2.19 10.99 -2.96
CA LEU A 27 3.14 11.21 -1.86
C LEU A 27 2.41 11.45 -0.53
N ALA A 28 1.36 12.29 -0.56
CA ALA A 28 0.51 12.54 0.59
C ALA A 28 -0.65 11.53 0.62
N GLY A 29 -0.46 10.47 1.40
CA GLY A 29 -1.46 9.45 1.67
C GLY A 29 -1.84 9.35 3.15
N GLN A 30 -2.90 8.60 3.43
CA GLN A 30 -3.29 8.23 4.79
C GLN A 30 -3.55 6.74 4.92
N ASN A 31 -3.49 6.25 6.15
CA ASN A 31 -3.84 4.87 6.50
C ASN A 31 -5.27 4.85 7.03
N ALA A 32 -6.16 4.15 6.35
CA ALA A 32 -7.49 3.81 6.85
C ALA A 32 -7.36 2.72 7.92
N TRP A 33 -6.94 3.15 9.10
CA TRP A 33 -6.79 2.29 10.25
C TRP A 33 -8.11 2.20 11.02
N LEU A 34 -8.49 0.99 11.42
CA LEU A 34 -9.67 0.73 12.28
C LEU A 34 -10.99 1.27 11.68
N PRO A 35 -11.51 0.69 10.59
CA PRO A 35 -12.93 0.84 10.27
C PRO A 35 -13.78 0.23 11.40
N THR A 36 -15.10 0.43 11.39
CA THR A 36 -15.99 -0.10 12.43
C THR A 36 -15.75 -1.59 12.69
N ALA A 37 -15.55 -2.40 11.64
CA ALA A 37 -15.16 -3.80 11.78
C ALA A 37 -14.28 -4.29 10.63
N LEU A 38 -13.44 -5.30 10.89
CA LEU A 38 -12.73 -6.09 9.88
C LEU A 38 -12.94 -7.58 10.16
N GLY A 39 -13.47 -8.31 9.17
CA GLY A 39 -13.95 -9.67 9.39
C GLY A 39 -15.04 -9.67 10.47
N THR A 40 -14.88 -10.53 11.47
CA THR A 40 -15.77 -10.64 12.63
C THR A 40 -15.39 -9.72 13.80
N THR A 41 -14.26 -9.03 13.72
CA THR A 41 -13.76 -8.18 14.82
C THR A 41 -14.30 -6.75 14.68
N ASN A 42 -15.00 -6.29 15.71
CA ASN A 42 -15.48 -4.91 15.82
C ASN A 42 -14.44 -4.05 16.54
N TYR A 43 -13.99 -2.98 15.89
CA TYR A 43 -13.03 -2.02 16.42
C TYR A 43 -13.68 -0.72 16.92
N GLY A 44 -14.99 -0.53 16.71
CA GLY A 44 -15.70 0.70 17.09
C GLY A 44 -15.26 1.94 16.32
N GLY A 45 -14.52 1.76 15.23
CA GLY A 45 -14.01 2.84 14.39
C GLY A 45 -15.12 3.67 13.73
N LEU A 46 -14.81 4.95 13.48
CA LEU A 46 -15.73 5.96 12.93
C LEU A 46 -15.30 6.44 11.53
N LEU A 47 -14.55 5.61 10.81
CA LEU A 47 -13.94 5.98 9.54
C LEU A 47 -14.97 6.50 8.52
N ASP A 48 -16.16 5.91 8.49
CA ASP A 48 -17.31 6.30 7.67
C ASP A 48 -17.76 7.75 7.90
N LYS A 49 -17.62 8.24 9.15
CA LYS A 49 -17.98 9.61 9.55
C LYS A 49 -16.87 10.62 9.30
N LEU A 50 -15.62 10.17 9.19
CA LEU A 50 -14.44 11.03 9.08
C LEU A 50 -14.09 11.38 7.64
N TRP A 51 -14.67 10.70 6.65
CA TRP A 51 -14.40 10.95 5.23
C TRP A 51 -14.56 12.41 4.77
N PRO A 52 -15.55 13.20 5.24
CA PRO A 52 -15.62 14.62 4.90
C PRO A 52 -14.38 15.42 5.32
N VAL A 53 -13.81 15.10 6.50
CA VAL A 53 -12.59 15.74 7.01
C VAL A 53 -11.36 15.25 6.25
N VAL A 54 -11.26 13.94 6.01
CA VAL A 54 -10.16 13.36 5.21
C VAL A 54 -10.15 13.93 3.78
N LYS A 55 -11.32 14.14 3.16
CA LYS A 55 -11.41 14.77 1.84
C LYS A 55 -10.79 16.18 1.82
N GLN A 56 -10.92 16.94 2.90
CA GLN A 56 -10.36 18.29 3.00
C GLN A 56 -8.83 18.31 3.04
N SER A 57 -8.18 17.22 3.47
CA SER A 57 -6.71 17.09 3.42
C SER A 57 -6.17 16.86 2.00
N LYS A 58 -7.07 16.61 1.02
CA LYS A 58 -6.76 16.41 -0.41
C LYS A 58 -5.84 15.22 -0.71
N VAL A 59 -5.69 14.29 0.24
CA VAL A 59 -4.95 13.04 0.04
C VAL A 59 -5.45 12.30 -1.19
N LYS A 60 -4.52 11.71 -1.94
CA LYS A 60 -4.82 11.00 -3.19
C LYS A 60 -4.65 9.49 -3.09
N MET A 61 -4.12 9.00 -1.97
CA MET A 61 -3.96 7.58 -1.72
C MET A 61 -4.38 7.25 -0.29
N ILE A 62 -5.18 6.20 -0.13
CA ILE A 62 -5.57 5.67 1.18
C ILE A 62 -5.18 4.20 1.25
N ARG A 63 -4.36 3.82 2.23
CA ARG A 63 -4.03 2.43 2.53
C ARG A 63 -5.11 1.80 3.39
N ILE A 64 -5.67 0.66 2.97
CA ILE A 64 -6.46 -0.24 3.82
C ILE A 64 -5.52 -1.33 4.33
N GLY A 65 -5.29 -1.40 5.64
CA GLY A 65 -4.39 -2.42 6.18
C GLY A 65 -4.14 -2.34 7.68
N GLY A 66 -2.95 -2.77 8.08
CA GLY A 66 -2.53 -2.79 9.47
C GLY A 66 -2.71 -4.17 10.10
N ASN A 67 -2.42 -4.26 11.40
CA ASN A 67 -2.53 -5.52 12.12
C ASN A 67 -3.95 -6.10 12.10
N GLY A 68 -4.99 -5.26 12.10
CA GLY A 68 -6.38 -5.71 12.01
C GLY A 68 -6.67 -6.44 10.69
N ALA A 69 -6.21 -5.91 9.56
CA ALA A 69 -6.35 -6.58 8.27
C ALA A 69 -5.47 -7.83 8.16
N ASN A 70 -4.31 -7.83 8.82
CA ASN A 70 -3.43 -8.99 8.82
C ASN A 70 -4.05 -10.16 9.60
N THR A 71 -4.75 -9.87 10.70
CA THR A 71 -5.21 -10.89 11.65
C THR A 71 -6.61 -11.42 11.42
N ASN A 72 -7.43 -10.68 10.67
CA ASN A 72 -8.82 -11.03 10.37
C ASN A 72 -8.98 -11.36 8.89
N LEU A 73 -9.82 -12.35 8.59
CA LEU A 73 -10.28 -12.58 7.23
C LEU A 73 -11.36 -11.55 6.89
N ILE A 74 -10.97 -10.49 6.18
CA ILE A 74 -11.89 -9.43 5.76
C ILE A 74 -12.85 -10.00 4.72
N THR A 75 -14.14 -9.72 4.88
CA THR A 75 -15.16 -10.17 3.92
C THR A 75 -15.10 -9.36 2.63
N ASN A 76 -15.52 -9.96 1.52
CA ASN A 76 -15.64 -9.26 0.23
C ASN A 76 -16.50 -7.98 0.33
N ALA A 77 -17.62 -8.04 1.05
CA ALA A 77 -18.47 -6.87 1.25
C ALA A 77 -17.75 -5.73 2.00
N GLN A 78 -16.94 -6.04 3.01
CA GLN A 78 -16.14 -5.05 3.73
C GLN A 78 -15.06 -4.43 2.83
N TYR A 79 -14.37 -5.23 2.01
CA TYR A 79 -13.43 -4.69 1.02
C TYR A 79 -14.11 -3.71 0.07
N ILE A 80 -15.22 -4.11 -0.55
CA ILE A 80 -15.96 -3.26 -1.49
C ILE A 80 -16.43 -1.98 -0.82
N ALA A 81 -17.01 -2.05 0.38
CA ALA A 81 -17.48 -0.88 1.10
C ALA A 81 -16.35 0.13 1.39
N LEU A 82 -15.18 -0.35 1.83
CA LEU A 82 -14.03 0.51 2.10
C LEU A 82 -13.45 1.12 0.83
N ILE A 83 -13.24 0.30 -0.21
CA ILE A 83 -12.76 0.74 -1.53
C ILE A 83 -13.67 1.83 -2.10
N ASP A 84 -14.99 1.60 -2.10
CA ASP A 84 -15.96 2.53 -2.66
C ASP A 84 -16.02 3.83 -1.82
N SER A 85 -15.85 3.74 -0.50
CA SER A 85 -15.80 4.91 0.38
C SER A 85 -14.57 5.79 0.13
N ILE A 86 -13.41 5.19 -0.10
CA ILE A 86 -12.16 5.88 -0.45
C ILE A 86 -12.29 6.58 -1.81
N ARG A 87 -12.87 5.89 -2.80
CA ARG A 87 -13.08 6.47 -4.14
C ARG A 87 -14.08 7.62 -4.13
N ARG A 88 -15.08 7.59 -3.25
CA ARG A 88 -16.07 8.66 -3.09
C ARG A 88 -15.43 10.00 -2.69
N ILE A 89 -14.29 9.97 -1.98
CA ILE A 89 -13.52 11.19 -1.66
C ILE A 89 -12.47 11.56 -2.72
N GLY A 90 -12.38 10.79 -3.81
CA GLY A 90 -11.45 11.04 -4.91
C GLY A 90 -10.02 10.58 -4.65
N ALA A 91 -9.84 9.59 -3.78
CA ALA A 91 -8.54 8.96 -3.50
C ALA A 91 -8.47 7.54 -4.09
N GLU A 92 -7.25 7.07 -4.34
CA GLU A 92 -6.95 5.71 -4.80
C GLU A 92 -6.73 4.78 -3.61
N PRO A 93 -7.42 3.61 -3.53
CA PRO A 93 -7.18 2.63 -2.49
C PRO A 93 -5.91 1.81 -2.77
N MET A 94 -5.13 1.58 -1.71
CA MET A 94 -4.07 0.56 -1.67
C MET A 94 -4.50 -0.51 -0.66
N VAL A 95 -4.65 -1.76 -1.09
CA VAL A 95 -5.46 -2.74 -0.36
C VAL A 95 -4.61 -3.89 0.14
N GLN A 96 -4.56 -4.10 1.45
CA GLN A 96 -3.93 -5.27 2.06
C GLN A 96 -4.83 -6.50 2.04
N VAL A 97 -4.31 -7.63 1.54
CA VAL A 97 -4.87 -8.96 1.80
C VAL A 97 -4.36 -9.52 3.13
N SER A 98 -5.19 -10.34 3.77
CA SER A 98 -4.84 -11.05 5.00
C SER A 98 -3.80 -12.15 4.71
N GLU A 99 -2.62 -12.07 5.33
CA GLU A 99 -1.60 -13.14 5.31
C GLU A 99 -1.61 -13.90 6.65
N GLY A 100 -1.71 -13.16 7.77
CA GLY A 100 -2.04 -13.75 9.07
C GLY A 100 -0.94 -14.59 9.70
N ARG A 101 0.30 -14.45 9.24
CA ARG A 101 1.49 -15.19 9.68
C ARG A 101 1.31 -16.69 9.50
N GLY A 102 0.95 -17.09 8.29
CA GLY A 102 0.68 -18.47 7.88
C GLY A 102 -0.74 -18.98 8.18
N ARG A 103 -1.63 -18.15 8.73
CA ARG A 103 -3.04 -18.55 9.00
C ARG A 103 -3.94 -18.48 7.78
N PHE A 104 -3.61 -17.63 6.82
CA PHE A 104 -4.37 -17.48 5.58
C PHE A 104 -3.52 -17.91 4.39
N THR A 105 -4.17 -18.21 3.28
CA THR A 105 -3.55 -18.83 2.11
C THR A 105 -3.49 -17.87 0.92
N ALA A 106 -2.52 -18.10 0.04
CA ALA A 106 -2.41 -17.40 -1.24
C ALA A 106 -3.68 -17.56 -2.11
N ALA A 107 -4.37 -18.69 -2.02
CA ALA A 107 -5.63 -18.92 -2.71
C ALA A 107 -6.75 -18.00 -2.19
N GLN A 108 -6.85 -17.81 -0.87
CA GLN A 108 -7.80 -16.85 -0.29
C GLN A 108 -7.49 -15.42 -0.72
N ALA A 109 -6.21 -15.03 -0.73
CA ALA A 109 -5.81 -13.73 -1.26
C ALA A 109 -6.19 -13.55 -2.74
N ALA A 110 -5.93 -14.55 -3.59
CA ALA A 110 -6.32 -14.54 -5.00
C ALA A 110 -7.83 -14.45 -5.20
N GLN A 111 -8.63 -15.14 -4.35
CA GLN A 111 -10.09 -15.04 -4.38
C GLN A 111 -10.59 -13.62 -4.05
N VAL A 112 -9.94 -12.92 -3.11
CA VAL A 112 -10.26 -11.51 -2.83
C VAL A 112 -9.98 -10.65 -4.05
N VAL A 113 -8.82 -10.79 -4.70
CA VAL A 113 -8.50 -10.05 -5.93
C VAL A 113 -9.49 -10.38 -7.05
N GLN A 114 -9.83 -11.65 -7.25
CA GLN A 114 -10.80 -12.10 -8.26
C GLN A 114 -12.16 -11.45 -8.02
N HIS A 115 -12.60 -11.41 -6.77
CA HIS A 115 -13.87 -10.80 -6.44
C HIS A 115 -13.83 -9.28 -6.65
N VAL A 116 -12.85 -8.60 -6.06
CA VAL A 116 -12.76 -7.14 -6.08
C VAL A 116 -12.52 -6.59 -7.49
N ASN A 117 -11.49 -7.10 -8.18
CA ASN A 117 -11.08 -6.53 -9.46
C ASN A 117 -11.86 -7.10 -10.63
N VAL A 118 -12.00 -8.43 -10.72
CA VAL A 118 -12.58 -9.07 -11.90
C VAL A 118 -14.10 -9.14 -11.81
N THR A 119 -14.64 -9.62 -10.69
CA THR A 119 -16.10 -9.82 -10.53
C THR A 119 -16.83 -8.50 -10.32
N MET A 120 -16.32 -7.65 -9.42
CA MET A 120 -16.92 -6.37 -9.08
C MET A 120 -16.36 -5.19 -9.89
N GLY A 121 -15.43 -5.44 -10.82
CA GLY A 121 -14.91 -4.42 -11.72
C GLY A 121 -14.25 -3.24 -11.01
N ARG A 122 -13.70 -3.42 -9.80
CA ARG A 122 -13.09 -2.31 -9.06
C ARG A 122 -11.69 -1.98 -9.56
N ASN A 123 -10.98 -2.84 -10.27
CA ASN A 123 -9.68 -2.50 -10.88
C ASN A 123 -8.71 -1.81 -9.89
N VAL A 124 -8.64 -2.29 -8.64
CA VAL A 124 -7.68 -1.78 -7.66
C VAL A 124 -6.27 -2.12 -8.12
N LYS A 125 -5.41 -1.10 -8.20
CA LYS A 125 -4.06 -1.25 -8.75
C LYS A 125 -3.03 -1.75 -7.73
N TYR A 126 -3.08 -1.27 -6.50
CA TYR A 126 -2.02 -1.51 -5.50
C TYR A 126 -2.51 -2.47 -4.42
N TRP A 127 -1.83 -3.60 -4.29
CA TRP A 127 -2.18 -4.65 -3.34
C TRP A 127 -1.02 -4.94 -2.40
N ILE A 128 -1.29 -4.89 -1.11
CA ILE A 128 -0.33 -5.18 -0.05
C ILE A 128 -0.50 -6.63 0.41
N ILE A 129 0.60 -7.31 0.72
CA ILE A 129 0.59 -8.67 1.30
C ILE A 129 1.20 -8.60 2.71
N GLY A 130 0.38 -8.86 3.72
CA GLY A 130 0.82 -8.87 5.13
C GLY A 130 1.04 -7.47 5.71
N ASN A 131 1.54 -7.43 6.96
CA ASN A 131 1.84 -6.19 7.68
C ASN A 131 2.92 -6.46 8.73
N GLU A 132 3.99 -5.67 8.71
CA GLU A 132 5.03 -5.60 9.74
C GLU A 132 5.57 -6.98 10.14
N PRO A 133 6.07 -7.78 9.18
CA PRO A 133 6.52 -9.14 9.47
C PRO A 133 7.63 -9.19 10.52
N ASP A 134 8.45 -8.14 10.57
CA ASP A 134 9.59 -7.88 11.44
C ASP A 134 9.23 -7.52 12.89
N LEU A 135 7.96 -7.26 13.20
CA LEU A 135 7.53 -6.92 14.57
C LEU A 135 7.53 -8.17 15.47
N SER A 136 8.45 -8.20 16.44
CA SER A 136 8.66 -9.35 17.36
C SER A 136 7.56 -9.54 18.40
N ALA A 137 6.76 -8.51 18.68
CA ALA A 137 5.65 -8.58 19.63
C ALA A 137 4.41 -9.35 19.11
N GLN A 138 4.46 -9.84 17.87
CA GLN A 138 3.37 -10.63 17.27
C GLN A 138 3.54 -12.13 17.58
N PRO A 139 2.44 -12.89 17.73
CA PRO A 139 2.47 -14.26 18.26
C PRO A 139 3.20 -15.30 17.38
N ASN A 140 3.70 -14.93 16.19
CA ASN A 140 4.48 -15.80 15.31
C ASN A 140 5.49 -14.96 14.52
N VAL A 141 6.74 -14.85 14.98
CA VAL A 141 7.79 -14.16 14.22
C VAL A 141 8.07 -14.94 12.93
N VAL A 142 7.96 -14.27 11.78
CA VAL A 142 8.18 -14.89 10.46
C VAL A 142 9.60 -14.57 10.05
N SER A 143 10.44 -15.58 9.78
CA SER A 143 11.82 -15.35 9.33
C SER A 143 11.87 -14.58 8.00
N ILE A 144 13.00 -13.92 7.70
CA ILE A 144 13.22 -13.23 6.42
C ILE A 144 12.93 -14.15 5.22
N ALA A 145 13.45 -15.38 5.23
CA ALA A 145 13.17 -16.37 4.18
C ALA A 145 11.68 -16.77 4.12
N GLY A 146 11.01 -16.80 5.28
CA GLY A 146 9.56 -16.99 5.34
C GLY A 146 8.80 -15.84 4.69
N VAL A 147 9.24 -14.60 4.92
CA VAL A 147 8.69 -13.39 4.29
C VAL A 147 8.84 -13.43 2.77
N GLU A 148 10.03 -13.73 2.29
CA GLU A 148 10.30 -13.90 0.87
C GLU A 148 9.38 -14.97 0.26
N THR A 149 9.26 -16.11 0.94
CA THR A 149 8.45 -17.24 0.47
C THR A 149 6.98 -16.84 0.36
N TYR A 150 6.34 -16.34 1.43
CA TYR A 150 4.92 -16.01 1.36
C TYR A 150 4.66 -14.87 0.37
N LEU A 151 5.53 -13.85 0.30
CA LEU A 151 5.34 -12.74 -0.64
C LEU A 151 5.30 -13.24 -2.08
N LYS A 152 6.26 -14.09 -2.46
CA LYS A 152 6.32 -14.68 -3.80
C LYS A 152 5.09 -15.56 -4.07
N THR A 153 4.72 -16.44 -3.14
CA THR A 153 3.58 -17.34 -3.30
C THR A 153 2.25 -16.58 -3.44
N PHE A 154 2.00 -15.60 -2.56
CA PHE A 154 0.78 -14.79 -2.60
C PHE A 154 0.73 -13.90 -3.85
N ALA A 155 1.82 -13.20 -4.15
CA ALA A 155 1.91 -12.36 -5.34
C ALA A 155 1.64 -13.15 -6.62
N SER A 156 2.18 -14.37 -6.73
CA SER A 156 1.98 -15.22 -7.90
C SER A 156 0.52 -15.65 -8.05
N ALA A 157 -0.12 -16.08 -6.96
CA ALA A 157 -1.53 -16.47 -6.98
C ALA A 157 -2.47 -15.29 -7.31
N MET A 158 -2.21 -14.12 -6.71
CA MET A 158 -3.00 -12.91 -6.97
C MET A 158 -2.84 -12.41 -8.41
N LYS A 159 -1.61 -12.43 -8.95
CA LYS A 159 -1.34 -12.02 -10.34
C LYS A 159 -1.83 -13.03 -11.38
N ALA A 160 -1.97 -14.30 -11.04
CA ALA A 160 -2.60 -15.28 -11.93
C ALA A 160 -4.07 -14.94 -12.21
N VAL A 161 -4.74 -14.29 -11.25
CA VAL A 161 -6.12 -13.81 -11.34
C VAL A 161 -6.19 -12.45 -12.04
N ASP A 162 -5.36 -11.50 -11.64
CA ASP A 162 -5.29 -10.18 -12.25
C ASP A 162 -3.82 -9.78 -12.49
N PRO A 163 -3.30 -9.99 -13.71
CA PRO A 163 -1.91 -9.67 -14.03
C PRO A 163 -1.58 -8.17 -13.97
N SER A 164 -2.58 -7.29 -13.94
CA SER A 164 -2.38 -5.83 -13.98
C SER A 164 -2.04 -5.22 -12.61
N ILE A 165 -2.23 -5.98 -11.53
CA ILE A 165 -1.98 -5.48 -10.18
C ILE A 165 -0.48 -5.27 -9.89
N LEU A 166 -0.21 -4.29 -9.06
CA LEU A 166 1.09 -4.05 -8.43
C LEU A 166 1.06 -4.56 -7.00
N ILE A 167 2.12 -5.27 -6.63
CA ILE A 167 2.30 -5.79 -5.28
C ILE A 167 3.18 -4.83 -4.49
N VAL A 168 2.75 -4.53 -3.27
CA VAL A 168 3.43 -3.69 -2.29
C VAL A 168 3.84 -4.57 -1.11
N GLY A 169 5.13 -4.52 -0.75
CA GLY A 169 5.72 -5.27 0.34
C GLY A 169 7.20 -4.89 0.49
N PRO A 170 7.87 -5.31 1.57
CA PRO A 170 7.42 -6.24 2.62
C PRO A 170 6.61 -5.61 3.77
N GLU A 171 6.32 -4.30 3.74
CA GLU A 171 5.62 -3.55 4.81
C GLU A 171 6.25 -3.71 6.20
N ASN A 172 7.57 -3.60 6.29
CA ASN A 172 8.27 -3.64 7.58
C ASN A 172 7.82 -2.50 8.52
N ALA A 173 7.79 -2.76 9.83
CA ALA A 173 7.55 -1.76 10.85
C ALA A 173 8.67 -0.71 10.92
N GLY A 174 9.91 -1.13 10.62
CA GLY A 174 11.05 -0.22 10.64
C GLY A 174 12.21 -0.68 9.76
N TYR A 175 13.24 0.17 9.71
CA TYR A 175 14.50 -0.14 9.03
C TYR A 175 15.35 -1.05 9.91
N ASN A 176 15.42 -2.33 9.57
CA ASN A 176 16.18 -3.37 10.28
C ASN A 176 16.66 -4.44 9.28
N ALA A 177 17.17 -5.57 9.79
CA ALA A 177 17.74 -6.65 8.97
C ALA A 177 16.81 -7.20 7.86
N TYR A 178 15.48 -7.06 7.97
CA TYR A 178 14.55 -7.51 6.93
C TYR A 178 14.67 -6.65 5.68
N TYR A 179 14.82 -5.33 5.82
CA TYR A 179 14.80 -4.40 4.69
C TYR A 179 15.94 -4.63 3.68
N PRO A 180 17.24 -4.61 4.06
CA PRO A 180 18.33 -4.84 3.11
C PRO A 180 18.28 -6.26 2.52
N ALA A 181 17.81 -7.25 3.29
CA ALA A 181 17.71 -8.63 2.82
C ALA A 181 16.60 -8.84 1.78
N LEU A 182 15.47 -8.13 1.89
CA LEU A 182 14.30 -8.33 1.02
C LEU A 182 14.23 -7.34 -0.15
N VAL A 183 14.70 -6.11 0.05
CA VAL A 183 14.53 -5.00 -0.92
C VAL A 183 15.84 -4.61 -1.59
N GLY A 184 16.98 -5.04 -1.04
CA GLY A 184 18.30 -4.65 -1.51
C GLY A 184 18.62 -3.22 -1.07
N ALA A 185 19.37 -3.09 0.02
CA ALA A 185 19.94 -1.82 0.47
C ALA A 185 21.42 -2.02 0.83
N PRO A 186 22.26 -0.97 0.78
CA PRO A 186 23.63 -1.06 1.26
C PRO A 186 23.62 -1.50 2.73
N THR A 187 24.34 -2.57 3.04
CA THR A 187 24.62 -2.94 4.43
C THR A 187 25.45 -1.81 5.04
N THR A 188 24.93 -1.16 6.09
CA THR A 188 25.68 -0.20 6.91
C THR A 188 26.81 -0.89 7.65
#